data_AF-A0A392VN11-F1
#
_entry.id   AF-A0A392VN11-F1
#
_cell.length_a   1.000
_cell.length_b   1.000
_cell.length_c   1.000
_cell.angle_alpha   90.00
_cell.angle_beta   90.00
_cell.angle_gamma   90.00
#
_symmetry.space_group_name_H-M   'P 1'
#
loop_
_entity.id
_entity.type
_entity.pdbx_description
1 polymer ?
#
loop_
_entity_poly.entity_id
_entity_poly.type
_entity_poly.pdbx_seq_one_letter_code
_entity_poly.pdbx_strand_id
1 'polypeptide(L)' 'MDAYSGYNQIPMARADRGKTGFMTPSGNYYYNVMPFGLKNADATYQRMMNK' A
#
# COMPACT_ATOMS: atom_id res chain seq x y z
N MET A 1 16.06 -9.61 -3.49
CA MET A 1 15.11 -8.55 -3.91
C MET A 1 14.87 -7.66 -2.72
N ASP A 2 15.12 -6.37 -2.86
CA ASP A 2 14.91 -5.38 -1.80
C ASP A 2 13.42 -5.30 -1.48
N ALA A 3 13.01 -5.89 -0.35
CA ALA A 3 11.62 -5.94 0.08
C ALA A 3 11.02 -4.54 0.28
N TYR A 4 11.88 -3.56 0.55
CA TYR A 4 11.51 -2.16 0.70
C TYR A 4 10.91 -1.59 -0.59
N SER A 5 11.55 -1.78 -1.73
CA SER A 5 10.99 -1.35 -3.03
C SER A 5 9.70 -2.10 -3.44
N GLY A 6 9.44 -3.27 -2.85
CA GLY A 6 8.36 -4.17 -3.23
C GLY A 6 6.96 -3.67 -2.86
N TYR A 7 6.79 -3.08 -1.67
CA TYR A 7 5.48 -2.61 -1.19
C TYR A 7 4.88 -1.51 -2.08
N ASN A 8 5.71 -0.60 -2.54
CA ASN A 8 5.31 0.49 -3.44
C ASN A 8 4.93 0.00 -4.86
N GLN A 9 5.13 -1.28 -5.17
CA GLN A 9 4.75 -1.91 -6.43
C GLN A 9 3.46 -2.75 -6.31
N ILE A 10 2.97 -3.00 -5.09
CA ILE A 10 1.74 -3.75 -4.87
C ILE A 10 0.54 -2.82 -5.09
N PRO A 11 -0.32 -3.08 -6.09
CA PRO A 11 -1.49 -2.25 -6.32
C PRO A 11 -2.46 -2.35 -5.15
N MET A 12 -2.95 -1.21 -4.66
CA MET A 12 -3.98 -1.23 -3.64
C MET A 12 -5.34 -1.56 -4.26
N ALA A 13 -6.09 -2.45 -3.59
CA ALA A 13 -7.47 -2.77 -3.94
C ALA A 13 -8.31 -1.49 -4.00
N ARG A 14 -9.06 -1.32 -5.10
CA ARG A 14 -9.81 -0.09 -5.38
C ARG A 14 -10.83 0.27 -4.27
N ALA A 15 -11.39 -0.74 -3.60
CA ALA A 15 -12.31 -0.57 -2.48
C ALA A 15 -11.62 -0.08 -1.19
N ASP A 16 -10.32 -0.32 -1.04
CA ASP A 16 -9.57 0.02 0.17
C ASP A 16 -8.79 1.34 0.05
N ARG A 17 -8.64 1.89 -1.17
CA ARG A 17 -7.96 3.18 -1.41
C ARG A 17 -8.48 4.30 -0.52
N GLY A 18 -9.80 4.45 -0.44
CA GLY A 18 -10.42 5.48 0.41
C GLY A 18 -10.09 5.37 1.90
N LYS A 19 -9.77 4.17 2.40
CA LYS A 19 -9.38 3.93 3.80
C LYS A 19 -7.94 4.34 4.10
N THR A 20 -7.13 4.53 3.07
CA THR A 20 -5.73 4.98 3.18
C THR A 20 -5.60 6.48 2.93
N GLY A 21 -6.69 7.22 3.11
CA GLY A 21 -6.73 8.66 2.94
C GLY A 21 -5.85 9.38 3.97
N PHE A 22 -5.14 10.41 3.54
CA PHE A 22 -4.42 11.34 4.40
C PHE A 22 -4.68 12.78 3.98
N MET A 23 -4.64 13.68 4.96
CA MET A 23 -4.84 15.12 4.75
C MET A 23 -3.49 15.81 4.60
N THR A 24 -3.36 16.65 3.58
CA THR A 24 -2.28 17.62 3.43
C THR A 24 -2.87 19.02 3.47
N PRO A 25 -2.05 20.07 3.67
CA PRO A 25 -2.54 21.46 3.57
C PRO A 25 -3.18 21.80 2.21
N SER A 26 -2.85 21.04 1.15
CA SER A 26 -3.36 21.23 -0.20
C SER A 26 -4.59 20.39 -0.52
N GLY A 27 -5.00 19.45 0.34
CA GLY A 27 -6.19 18.62 0.15
C GLY A 27 -6.07 17.20 0.68
N ASN A 28 -7.04 16.36 0.32
CA ASN A 28 -7.09 14.96 0.75
C ASN A 28 -6.59 14.06 -0.37
N TYR A 29 -5.66 13.17 -0.03
CA TYR A 29 -5.06 12.21 -0.96
C TYR A 29 -5.25 10.79 -0.42
N TYR A 30 -5.10 9.80 -1.29
CA TYR A 30 -5.09 8.39 -0.92
C TYR A 30 -3.99 7.67 -1.70
N TYR A 31 -3.54 6.54 -1.18
CA TYR A 31 -2.52 5.76 -1.86
C TYR A 31 -3.13 4.86 -2.94
N ASN A 32 -2.45 4.79 -4.10
CA ASN A 32 -2.82 3.88 -5.19
C ASN A 32 -2.08 2.53 -5.12
N VAL A 33 -0.95 2.52 -4.42
CA VAL A 33 -0.11 1.36 -4.10
C VAL A 33 -0.08 1.17 -2.60
N MET A 34 0.30 0.00 -2.12
CA MET A 34 0.31 -0.30 -0.70
C MET A 34 1.35 0.56 0.05
N PRO A 35 0.96 1.50 0.93
CA PRO A 35 1.91 2.27 1.71
C PRO A 35 2.53 1.43 2.83
N PHE A 36 3.70 1.86 3.28
CA PHE A 36 4.32 1.34 4.48
C PHE A 36 3.49 1.61 5.73
N GLY A 37 3.63 0.75 6.74
CA GLY A 37 2.96 0.89 8.03
C GLY A 37 1.54 0.31 8.07
N LEU A 38 1.04 -0.28 6.97
CA LEU A 38 -0.18 -1.09 7.03
C LEU A 38 0.09 -2.43 7.71
N LYS A 39 -0.73 -2.78 8.70
CA LYS A 39 -0.63 -4.04 9.46
C LYS A 39 -0.59 -5.30 8.58
N ASN A 40 -1.25 -5.26 7.43
CA ASN A 40 -1.36 -6.39 6.51
C ASN A 40 -0.41 -6.28 5.30
N ALA A 41 0.50 -5.30 5.28
CA ALA A 41 1.41 -5.09 4.17
C ALA A 41 2.30 -6.31 3.93
N ASP A 42 2.93 -6.81 5.00
CA ASP A 42 3.87 -7.93 4.95
C ASP A 42 3.20 -9.22 4.48
N ALA A 43 2.02 -9.54 5.02
CA ALA A 43 1.24 -10.71 4.61
C ALA A 43 0.85 -10.65 3.12
N THR A 44 0.51 -9.46 2.63
CA THR A 44 0.17 -9.26 1.20
C THR A 44 1.39 -9.45 0.32
N TYR A 45 2.53 -8.90 0.73
CA TYR A 45 3.79 -9.04 0.00
C TYR A 45 4.29 -10.49 -0.03
N GLN A 46 4.27 -11.19 1.11
CA GLN A 46 4.61 -12.60 1.19
C GLN A 46 3.71 -13.45 0.27
N ARG A 47 2.40 -13.18 0.22
CA ARG A 47 1.48 -13.90 -0.68
C ARG A 47 1.78 -13.64 -2.16
N MET A 48 2.27 -12.44 -2.50
CA MET A 48 2.70 -12.12 -3.87
C MET A 48 4.01 -12.84 -4.24
N MET A 49 4.96 -12.90 -3.31
CA MET A 49 6.27 -13.53 -3.53
C MET A 49 6.23 -15.06 -3.51
N ASN A 50 5.34 -15.66 -2.70
CA ASN A 50 5.17 -17.10 -2.59
C ASN A 50 4.32 -17.70 -3.73
N LYS A 51 4.12 -16.94 -4.81
CA LYS A 51 3.39 -17.35 -6.01
C LYS A 51 4.35 -17.37 -7.19
#